data_AF-A0A7W6G9X0-F1
#
_entry.id   AF-A0A7W6G9X0-F1
#
_cell.length_a   1.000
_cell.length_b   1.000
_cell.length_c   1.000
_cell.angle_alpha   90.00
_cell.angle_beta   90.00
_cell.angle_gamma   90.00
#
_symmetry.space_group_name_H-M   'P 1'
#
loop_
_entity.id
_entity.type
_entity.pdbx_description
1 polymer ?
#
loop_
_entity_poly.entity_id
_entity_poly.type
_entity_poly.pdbx_seq_one_letter_code
_entity_poly.pdbx_strand_id
1 'polypeptide(L)'
;MTRGFRTVRDGVTAFALLAVIWMIAAKLNDVSEISLAGRFRAADGDSLAIGAERMRLEGIDAPELAQTCERGGARWACGEEARRMLQGLVAADDARCAGTQRDRFQRLLVVCRAGGADLNALMVRRGMAVSYGAYGDEEAEARSRKAGLWAGSFERPRDFRDGGQDGSRSGGGRGFFGW
;
A
#
# COMPACT_ATOMS: atom_id res chain seq x y z
N MET A 1 -43.12 -19.10 -47.58
CA MET A 1 -43.21 -17.94 -46.65
C MET A 1 -42.51 -18.15 -45.29
N THR A 2 -41.81 -19.26 -45.05
CA THR A 2 -41.21 -19.59 -43.72
C THR A 2 -39.74 -19.17 -43.54
N ARG A 3 -39.03 -18.82 -44.62
CA ARG A 3 -37.58 -18.49 -44.60
C ARG A 3 -37.30 -17.08 -44.06
N GLY A 4 -38.12 -16.09 -44.41
CA GLY A 4 -37.94 -14.70 -43.96
C GLY A 4 -38.19 -14.51 -42.45
N PHE A 5 -39.14 -15.25 -41.87
CA PHE A 5 -39.44 -15.15 -40.44
C PHE A 5 -38.30 -15.71 -39.56
N ARG A 6 -37.56 -16.72 -40.04
CA ARG A 6 -36.37 -17.24 -39.35
C ARG A 6 -35.22 -16.22 -39.35
N THR A 7 -34.92 -15.62 -40.50
CA THR A 7 -33.86 -14.60 -40.61
C THR A 7 -34.13 -13.36 -39.76
N VAL A 8 -35.39 -12.91 -39.69
CA VAL A 8 -35.79 -11.78 -38.82
C VAL A 8 -35.64 -12.16 -37.34
N ARG A 9 -36.10 -13.34 -36.92
CA ARG A 9 -35.95 -13.82 -35.54
C ARG A 9 -34.48 -13.95 -35.14
N ASP A 10 -33.66 -14.52 -36.01
CA ASP A 10 -32.23 -14.72 -35.75
C ASP A 10 -31.47 -13.38 -35.70
N GLY A 11 -31.92 -12.37 -36.46
CA GLY A 11 -31.41 -11.00 -36.36
C GLY A 11 -31.78 -10.32 -35.04
N VAL A 12 -33.03 -10.48 -34.58
CA VAL A 12 -33.49 -9.93 -33.29
C VAL A 12 -32.76 -10.57 -32.11
N THR A 13 -32.55 -11.89 -32.13
CA THR A 13 -31.79 -12.58 -31.07
C THR A 13 -30.32 -12.17 -31.07
N ALA A 14 -29.69 -12.07 -32.24
CA ALA A 14 -28.31 -11.58 -32.34
C ALA A 14 -28.16 -10.14 -31.82
N PHE A 15 -29.08 -9.25 -32.18
CA PHE A 15 -29.09 -7.87 -31.68
C PHE A 15 -29.28 -7.81 -30.16
N ALA A 16 -30.21 -8.61 -29.60
CA ALA A 16 -30.42 -8.68 -28.16
C ALA A 16 -29.17 -9.19 -27.42
N LEU A 17 -28.48 -10.21 -27.96
CA LEU A 17 -27.23 -10.71 -27.38
C LEU A 17 -26.12 -9.66 -27.41
N LEU A 18 -25.96 -8.95 -28.52
CA LEU A 18 -24.97 -7.86 -28.63
C LEU A 18 -25.27 -6.71 -27.65
N ALA A 19 -26.54 -6.34 -27.48
CA ALA A 19 -26.95 -5.32 -26.51
C ALA A 19 -26.64 -5.74 -25.07
N VAL A 20 -26.86 -7.01 -24.72
CA VAL A 20 -26.51 -7.56 -23.38
C VAL A 20 -25.00 -7.57 -23.17
N ILE A 21 -24.21 -8.02 -24.16
CA ILE A 21 -22.73 -7.98 -24.08
C ILE A 21 -22.25 -6.54 -23.87
N TRP A 22 -22.82 -5.58 -24.59
CA TRP A 22 -22.48 -4.17 -24.44
C TRP A 22 -22.82 -3.61 -23.04
N MET A 23 -23.97 -3.96 -22.48
CA MET A 23 -24.33 -3.57 -21.09
C MET A 23 -23.39 -4.18 -20.05
N ILE A 24 -23.00 -5.45 -20.21
CA ILE A 24 -22.05 -6.11 -19.31
C ILE A 24 -20.68 -5.41 -19.40
N ALA A 25 -20.20 -5.14 -20.61
CA ALA A 25 -18.95 -4.41 -20.83
C ALA A 25 -19.00 -2.99 -20.22
N ALA A 26 -20.12 -2.28 -20.36
CA ALA A 26 -20.32 -0.97 -19.74
C ALA A 26 -20.25 -1.02 -18.21
N LYS A 27 -20.80 -2.06 -17.58
CA LYS A 27 -20.76 -2.23 -16.11
C LYS A 27 -19.41 -2.65 -15.56
N LEU A 28 -18.55 -3.28 -16.35
CA LEU A 28 -17.22 -3.70 -15.92
C LEU A 28 -16.20 -2.54 -15.87
N ASN A 29 -16.46 -1.45 -16.60
CA ASN A 29 -15.59 -0.27 -16.64
C ASN A 29 -15.86 0.73 -15.48
N ASP A 30 -16.85 0.47 -14.64
CA ASP A 30 -17.30 1.36 -13.54
C ASP A 30 -16.52 1.13 -12.22
N VAL A 31 -15.26 0.67 -12.29
CA VAL A 31 -14.40 0.67 -11.09
C VAL A 31 -14.04 2.12 -10.78
N SER A 32 -14.81 2.71 -9.88
CA SER A 32 -14.63 4.11 -9.47
C SER A 32 -13.29 4.25 -8.75
N GLU A 33 -12.30 4.80 -9.45
CA GLU A 33 -11.04 5.22 -8.82
C GLU A 33 -11.31 6.43 -7.92
N ILE A 34 -11.01 6.27 -6.64
CA ILE A 34 -11.09 7.35 -5.66
C ILE A 34 -9.78 8.12 -5.75
N SER A 35 -9.84 9.36 -6.24
CA SER A 35 -8.71 10.27 -6.31
C SER A 35 -8.85 11.37 -5.27
N LEU A 36 -7.84 11.51 -4.43
CA LEU A 36 -7.78 12.50 -3.35
C LEU A 36 -6.60 13.43 -3.63
N ALA A 37 -6.83 14.73 -3.43
CA ALA A 37 -5.81 15.77 -3.51
C ALA A 37 -5.92 16.66 -2.28
N GLY A 38 -4.79 17.11 -1.74
CA GLY A 38 -4.76 18.05 -0.63
C GLY A 38 -3.67 17.75 0.39
N ARG A 39 -3.85 18.28 1.60
CA ARG A 39 -2.85 18.20 2.67
C ARG A 39 -2.92 16.85 3.38
N PHE A 40 -2.11 15.89 2.93
CA PHE A 40 -1.98 14.59 3.57
C PHE A 40 -1.14 14.65 4.85
N ARG A 41 -1.48 13.79 5.80
CA ARG A 41 -0.71 13.54 7.02
C ARG A 41 -0.23 12.10 7.04
N ALA A 42 1.08 11.89 7.24
CA ALA A 42 1.65 10.57 7.46
C ALA A 42 1.42 10.11 8.90
N ALA A 43 0.75 8.96 9.05
CA ALA A 43 0.58 8.30 10.34
C ALA A 43 1.82 7.45 10.70
N ASP A 44 2.40 6.76 9.71
CA ASP A 44 3.62 5.97 9.78
C ASP A 44 4.31 6.00 8.39
N GLY A 45 5.17 5.03 8.07
CA GLY A 45 5.92 4.99 6.81
C GLY A 45 5.14 4.50 5.59
N ASP A 46 3.93 3.95 5.74
CA ASP A 46 3.09 3.51 4.61
C ASP A 46 1.61 3.90 4.75
N SER A 47 1.22 4.60 5.81
CA SER A 47 -0.16 5.02 6.08
C SER A 47 -0.32 6.53 6.05
N LEU A 48 -1.35 6.99 5.33
CA LEU A 48 -1.71 8.40 5.18
C LEU A 48 -3.13 8.67 5.69
N ALA A 49 -3.40 9.93 6.00
CA ALA A 49 -4.74 10.41 6.31
C ALA A 49 -5.01 11.76 5.64
N ILE A 50 -6.27 11.96 5.22
CA ILE A 50 -6.81 13.26 4.78
C ILE A 50 -8.24 13.41 5.35
N GLY A 51 -8.42 14.37 6.25
CA GLY A 51 -9.66 14.46 7.04
C GLY A 51 -9.92 13.16 7.81
N ALA A 52 -11.08 12.53 7.56
CA ALA A 52 -11.45 11.25 8.15
C ALA A 52 -10.99 10.02 7.35
N GLU A 53 -10.54 10.21 6.11
CA GLU A 53 -10.13 9.12 5.23
C GLU A 53 -8.75 8.59 5.64
N ARG A 54 -8.64 7.26 5.75
CA ARG A 54 -7.39 6.56 6.04
C ARG A 54 -6.96 5.78 4.81
N MET A 55 -5.69 5.95 4.46
CA MET A 55 -5.10 5.35 3.26
C MET A 55 -3.87 4.55 3.66
N ARG A 56 -3.57 3.52 2.88
CA ARG A 56 -2.30 2.77 2.93
C ARG A 56 -1.70 2.76 1.54
N LEU A 57 -0.40 3.01 1.47
CA LEU A 57 0.35 2.92 0.23
C LEU A 57 0.33 1.48 -0.28
N GLU A 58 -0.14 1.31 -1.50
CA GLU A 58 -0.21 0.02 -2.17
C GLU A 58 1.20 -0.45 -2.58
N GLY A 59 1.43 -1.75 -2.47
CA GLY A 59 2.63 -2.43 -2.99
C GLY A 59 3.85 -2.39 -2.07
N ILE A 60 3.78 -1.66 -0.95
CA ILE A 60 4.91 -1.44 -0.04
C ILE A 60 4.55 -1.72 1.42
N ASP A 61 5.55 -2.07 2.22
CA ASP A 61 5.44 -2.25 3.66
C ASP A 61 6.58 -1.47 4.34
N ALA A 62 6.24 -0.46 5.13
CA ALA A 62 7.23 0.36 5.80
C ALA A 62 7.42 -0.08 7.26
N PRO A 63 8.58 0.20 7.89
CA PRO A 63 8.78 -0.09 9.31
C PRO A 63 7.68 0.54 10.17
N GLU A 64 7.23 -0.21 11.17
CA GLU A 64 6.25 0.30 12.12
C GLU A 64 6.81 1.51 12.87
N LEU A 65 5.97 2.44 13.30
CA LEU A 65 6.41 3.71 13.88
C LEU A 65 7.41 3.53 15.04
N ALA A 66 7.19 2.53 15.89
CA ALA A 66 8.03 2.21 17.05
C ALA A 66 9.24 1.30 16.71
N GLN A 67 9.37 0.86 15.46
CA GLN A 67 10.42 -0.05 15.04
C GLN A 67 11.79 0.64 14.99
N THR A 68 12.79 -0.03 15.55
CA THR A 68 14.19 0.35 15.45
C THR A 68 14.95 -0.63 14.57
N CYS A 69 15.90 -0.12 13.80
CA CYS A 69 16.75 -0.89 12.89
C CYS A 69 18.22 -0.65 13.24
N GLU A 70 19.13 -1.42 12.65
CA GLU A 70 20.57 -1.27 12.87
C GLU A 70 21.28 -0.83 11.58
N ARG A 71 22.22 0.11 11.71
CA ARG A 71 23.06 0.59 10.62
C ARG A 71 24.42 0.98 11.18
N GLY A 72 25.49 0.41 10.64
CA GLY A 72 26.86 0.70 11.11
C GLY A 72 27.10 0.37 12.58
N GLY A 73 26.43 -0.65 13.12
CA GLY A 73 26.54 -1.06 14.52
C GLY A 73 25.75 -0.20 15.52
N ALA A 74 24.97 0.78 15.05
CA ALA A 74 24.11 1.61 15.89
C ALA A 74 22.63 1.39 15.56
N ARG A 75 21.78 1.44 16.59
CA ARG A 75 20.33 1.44 16.43
C ARG A 75 19.83 2.82 16.00
N TRP A 76 18.84 2.84 15.13
CA TRP A 76 18.17 4.06 14.67
C TRP A 76 16.65 3.84 14.56
N ALA A 77 15.89 4.92 14.72
CA ALA A 77 14.43 4.90 14.69
C ALA A 77 13.90 4.88 13.25
N CYS A 78 14.05 3.74 12.57
CA CYS A 78 13.68 3.58 11.18
C CYS A 78 12.19 3.80 10.90
N GLY A 79 11.30 3.45 11.84
CA GLY A 79 9.87 3.77 11.75
C GLY A 79 9.58 5.27 11.65
N GLU A 80 10.15 6.04 12.58
CA GLU A 80 10.00 7.50 12.60
C GLU A 80 10.67 8.16 11.38
N GLU A 81 11.81 7.65 10.92
CA GLU A 81 12.47 8.19 9.73
C GLU A 81 11.68 7.91 8.45
N ALA A 82 11.10 6.71 8.30
CA ALA A 82 10.21 6.37 7.19
C ALA A 82 8.98 7.27 7.18
N ARG A 83 8.33 7.45 8.34
CA ARG A 83 7.19 8.38 8.49
C ARG A 83 7.57 9.81 8.11
N ARG A 84 8.71 10.32 8.59
CA ARG A 84 9.20 11.67 8.25
C ARG A 84 9.44 11.82 6.76
N MET A 85 10.02 10.80 6.11
CA MET A 85 10.21 10.81 4.67
C MET A 85 8.88 10.88 3.93
N LEU A 86 7.92 10.01 4.29
CA LEU A 86 6.60 10.02 3.66
C LEU A 86 5.90 11.37 3.87
N GLN A 87 5.95 11.93 5.08
CA GLN A 87 5.38 13.24 5.38
C GLN A 87 5.99 14.35 4.51
N GLY A 88 7.30 14.30 4.26
CA GLY A 88 7.99 15.25 3.39
C GLY A 88 7.58 15.11 1.93
N LEU A 89 7.43 13.88 1.43
CA LEU A 89 7.01 13.61 0.05
C LEU A 89 5.58 14.11 -0.22
N VAL A 90 4.66 13.90 0.71
CA VAL A 90 3.26 14.31 0.55
C VAL A 90 2.98 15.76 0.97
N ALA A 91 4.00 16.48 1.46
CA ALA A 91 3.88 17.91 1.76
C ALA A 91 3.92 18.78 0.49
N ALA A 92 4.25 18.21 -0.67
CA ALA A 92 4.16 18.90 -1.95
C ALA A 92 2.71 19.30 -2.25
N ASP A 93 2.52 20.54 -2.72
CA ASP A 93 1.18 21.11 -2.95
C ASP A 93 0.38 20.36 -4.03
N ASP A 94 1.06 19.63 -4.91
CA ASP A 94 0.47 18.87 -6.01
C ASP A 94 0.32 17.37 -5.72
N ALA A 95 0.53 16.94 -4.47
CA ALA A 95 0.37 15.54 -4.09
C ALA A 95 -1.07 15.05 -4.34
N ARG A 96 -1.19 13.90 -5.01
CA ARG A 96 -2.45 13.22 -5.31
C ARG A 96 -2.30 11.74 -5.03
N CYS A 97 -3.28 11.16 -4.34
CA CYS A 97 -3.34 9.74 -4.05
C CYS A 97 -4.59 9.15 -4.69
N ALA A 98 -4.43 8.08 -5.46
CA ALA A 98 -5.53 7.43 -6.16
C ALA A 98 -5.55 5.93 -5.86
N GLY A 99 -6.75 5.35 -5.76
CA GLY A 99 -6.93 3.95 -5.43
C GLY A 99 -8.33 3.43 -5.75
N THR A 100 -8.45 2.12 -5.94
CA THR A 100 -9.72 1.44 -6.27
C THR A 100 -10.15 0.42 -5.22
N GLN A 101 -9.23 -0.04 -4.38
CA GLN A 101 -9.44 -1.13 -3.43
C GLN A 101 -9.28 -0.66 -1.98
N ARG A 102 -9.94 -1.37 -1.06
CA ARG A 102 -9.76 -1.17 0.38
C ARG A 102 -9.21 -2.43 1.02
N ASP A 103 -8.37 -2.27 2.03
CA ASP A 103 -7.87 -3.38 2.83
C ASP A 103 -8.92 -3.90 3.83
N ARG A 104 -8.59 -4.96 4.56
CA ARG A 104 -9.48 -5.55 5.60
C ARG A 104 -9.87 -4.57 6.72
N PHE A 105 -9.10 -3.50 6.91
CA PHE A 105 -9.32 -2.45 7.90
C PHE A 105 -10.06 -1.24 7.30
N GLN A 106 -10.60 -1.38 6.08
CA GLN A 106 -11.29 -0.34 5.35
C GLN A 106 -10.42 0.87 4.99
N ARG A 107 -9.08 0.73 4.98
CA ARG A 107 -8.19 1.77 4.44
C ARG A 107 -8.16 1.69 2.93
N LEU A 108 -8.23 2.83 2.25
CA LEU A 108 -8.05 2.89 0.80
C LEU A 108 -6.59 2.56 0.44
N LEU A 109 -6.39 1.57 -0.44
CA LEU A 109 -5.09 1.23 -0.99
C LEU A 109 -4.79 2.21 -2.13
N VAL A 110 -3.71 2.97 -2.01
CA VAL A 110 -3.42 4.08 -2.92
C VAL A 110 -2.01 4.06 -3.49
N VAL A 111 -1.89 4.56 -4.71
CA VAL A 111 -0.63 5.05 -5.27
C VAL A 111 -0.65 6.57 -5.23
N CYS A 112 0.35 7.14 -4.58
CA CYS A 112 0.49 8.59 -4.47
C CYS A 112 1.52 9.13 -5.46
N ARG A 113 1.23 10.29 -6.06
CA ARG A 113 2.12 11.00 -6.98
C ARG A 113 2.23 12.47 -6.64
N ALA A 114 3.41 13.04 -6.80
CA ALA A 114 3.68 14.48 -6.70
C ALA A 114 4.83 14.84 -7.66
N GLY A 115 4.75 15.98 -8.35
CA GLY A 115 5.75 16.40 -9.34
C GLY A 115 5.98 15.38 -10.46
N GLY A 116 4.97 14.54 -10.78
CA GLY A 116 5.08 13.44 -11.74
C GLY A 116 5.80 12.18 -11.24
N ALA A 117 6.30 12.17 -10.00
CA ALA A 117 6.97 11.02 -9.39
C ALA A 117 5.99 10.13 -8.61
N ASP A 118 6.21 8.82 -8.62
CA ASP A 118 5.53 7.85 -7.76
C ASP A 118 6.17 7.87 -6.36
N LEU A 119 5.39 8.27 -5.35
CA LEU A 119 5.87 8.40 -3.98
C LEU A 119 6.08 7.05 -3.30
N ASN A 120 5.28 6.04 -3.65
CA ASN A 120 5.42 4.67 -3.13
C ASN A 120 6.75 4.08 -3.63
N ALA A 121 7.05 4.27 -4.92
CA ALA A 121 8.32 3.90 -5.53
C ALA A 121 9.50 4.61 -4.85
N LEU A 122 9.37 5.91 -4.57
CA LEU A 122 10.41 6.67 -3.88
C LEU A 122 10.67 6.14 -2.47
N MET A 123 9.64 5.77 -1.71
CA MET A 123 9.81 5.16 -0.38
C MET A 123 10.65 3.89 -0.45
N VAL A 124 10.37 3.01 -1.42
CA VAL A 124 11.13 1.77 -1.62
C VAL A 124 12.56 2.06 -2.10
N ARG A 125 12.72 2.93 -3.11
CA ARG A 125 14.02 3.30 -3.69
C ARG A 125 14.97 3.94 -2.68
N ARG A 126 14.43 4.69 -1.72
CA ARG A 126 15.20 5.28 -0.61
C ARG A 126 15.46 4.28 0.53
N GLY A 127 14.94 3.06 0.43
CA GLY A 127 15.06 2.04 1.44
C GLY A 127 14.27 2.36 2.71
N MET A 128 13.15 3.08 2.61
CA MET A 128 12.25 3.37 3.74
C MET A 128 10.99 2.49 3.75
N ALA A 129 10.86 1.62 2.76
CA ALA A 129 9.86 0.55 2.73
C ALA A 129 10.43 -0.66 1.97
N VAL A 130 9.87 -1.83 2.23
CA VAL A 130 10.10 -3.06 1.45
C VAL A 130 8.97 -3.25 0.44
N SER A 131 9.27 -3.83 -0.72
CA SER A 131 8.26 -4.14 -1.73
C SER A 131 7.63 -5.49 -1.43
N TYR A 132 6.33 -5.63 -1.65
CA TYR A 132 5.65 -6.94 -1.71
C TYR A 132 5.07 -7.26 -3.10
N GLY A 133 5.42 -6.48 -4.12
CA GLY A 133 4.93 -6.69 -5.48
C GLY A 133 5.49 -5.68 -6.47
N ALA A 134 4.78 -4.56 -6.65
CA ALA A 134 4.93 -3.64 -7.79
C ALA A 134 6.28 -2.90 -7.90
N TYR A 135 7.10 -2.87 -6.83
CA TYR A 135 8.30 -2.03 -6.73
C TYR A 135 9.59 -2.84 -6.56
N GLY A 136 9.68 -3.98 -7.27
CA GLY A 136 10.85 -4.88 -7.18
C GLY A 136 12.15 -4.25 -7.67
N ASP A 137 12.09 -3.46 -8.75
CA ASP A 137 13.26 -2.79 -9.32
C ASP A 137 13.79 -1.68 -8.39
N GLU A 138 12.89 -0.89 -7.78
CA GLU A 138 13.24 0.09 -6.76
C GLU A 138 13.90 -0.55 -5.55
N GLU A 139 13.40 -1.71 -5.11
CA GLU A 139 13.97 -2.41 -3.98
C GLU A 139 15.36 -2.97 -4.31
N ALA A 140 15.54 -3.52 -5.52
CA ALA A 140 16.84 -3.95 -6.02
C ALA A 140 17.83 -2.78 -6.09
N GLU A 141 17.39 -1.61 -6.55
CA GLU A 141 18.20 -0.38 -6.54
C GLU A 141 18.60 -0.01 -5.11
N ALA A 142 17.64 0.03 -4.17
CA ALA A 142 17.88 0.37 -2.77
C ALA A 142 18.87 -0.59 -2.10
N ARG A 143 18.76 -1.90 -2.37
CA ARG A 143 19.70 -2.93 -1.92
C ARG A 143 21.10 -2.71 -2.48
N SER A 144 21.23 -2.51 -3.78
CA SER A 144 22.53 -2.30 -4.44
C SER A 144 23.27 -1.08 -3.90
N ARG A 145 22.51 -0.02 -3.54
CA ARG A 145 23.02 1.23 -2.99
C ARG A 145 23.17 1.23 -1.48
N LYS A 146 22.79 0.15 -0.80
CA LYS A 146 22.73 0.07 0.67
C LYS A 146 21.95 1.25 1.27
N ALA A 147 20.80 1.57 0.69
CA ALA A 147 19.97 2.71 1.08
C ALA A 147 19.06 2.36 2.26
N GLY A 148 18.87 3.30 3.19
CA GLY A 148 17.91 3.18 4.29
C GLY A 148 18.08 1.90 5.10
N LEU A 149 17.02 1.09 5.15
CA LEU A 149 16.96 -0.24 5.76
C LEU A 149 18.08 -1.18 5.26
N TRP A 150 18.43 -1.09 3.98
CA TRP A 150 19.44 -1.95 3.35
C TRP A 150 20.90 -1.57 3.67
N ALA A 151 21.10 -0.52 4.47
CA ALA A 151 22.42 -0.12 4.97
C ALA A 151 22.90 -0.96 6.17
N GLY A 152 22.05 -1.83 6.71
CA GLY A 152 22.37 -2.70 7.84
C GLY A 152 21.34 -3.81 8.00
N SER A 153 21.07 -4.18 9.25
CA SER A 153 20.11 -5.23 9.62
C SER A 153 18.80 -4.62 10.09
N PHE A 154 17.70 -5.25 9.70
CA PHE A 154 16.36 -4.91 10.16
C PHE A 154 15.50 -6.16 10.15
N GLU A 155 14.58 -6.24 11.10
CA GLU A 155 13.45 -7.17 11.05
C GLU A 155 12.45 -6.67 10.01
N ARG A 156 11.84 -7.55 9.21
CA ARG A 156 10.85 -7.07 8.23
C ARG A 156 9.65 -6.47 8.97
N PRO A 157 9.00 -5.43 8.42
CA PRO A 157 7.90 -4.77 9.14
C PRO A 157 6.74 -5.70 9.48
N ARG A 158 6.43 -6.66 8.61
CA ARG A 158 5.45 -7.73 8.89
C ARG A 158 5.85 -8.58 10.09
N ASP A 159 7.10 -9.03 10.14
CA ASP A 159 7.59 -9.89 11.22
C ASP A 159 7.59 -9.13 12.55
N PHE A 160 7.98 -7.85 12.55
CA PHE A 160 7.92 -6.98 13.72
C PHE A 160 6.49 -6.81 14.28
N ARG A 161 5.49 -6.65 13.40
CA ARG A 161 4.07 -6.59 13.79
C ARG A 161 3.59 -7.88 14.44
N ASP A 162 4.00 -9.02 13.89
CA ASP A 162 3.53 -10.32 14.34
C ASP A 162 4.27 -10.76 15.62
N GLY A 163 5.57 -10.47 15.73
CA GLY A 163 6.44 -10.79 16.87
C GLY A 163 6.25 -9.90 18.11
N GLY A 164 5.68 -8.70 17.97
CA GLY A 164 5.31 -7.83 19.09
C GLY A 164 4.31 -8.46 20.08
N GLN A 165 3.68 -9.59 19.74
CA GLN A 165 2.75 -10.31 20.60
C GLN A 165 3.44 -11.21 21.66
N ASP A 166 4.73 -11.56 21.49
CA ASP A 166 5.45 -12.42 22.45
C ASP A 166 6.17 -11.65 23.58
N GLY A 167 6.38 -10.35 23.42
CA GLY A 167 7.07 -9.48 24.41
C GLY A 167 6.25 -9.15 25.66
N SER A 168 4.97 -9.50 25.72
CA SER A 168 4.09 -9.22 26.87
C SER A 168 4.09 -10.33 27.93
N ARG A 169 4.78 -11.46 27.72
CA ARG A 169 4.72 -12.65 28.60
C ARG A 169 5.90 -12.82 29.58
N SER A 170 6.78 -11.84 29.70
CA SER A 170 7.97 -11.91 30.58
C SER A 170 7.98 -10.83 31.67
N GLY A 171 6.79 -10.48 32.21
CA GLY A 171 6.61 -9.44 33.22
C GLY A 171 5.66 -9.80 34.37
N GLY A 172 5.81 -10.98 34.98
CA GLY A 172 5.18 -11.34 36.26
C GLY A 172 5.88 -12.59 36.77
N GLY A 173 6.68 -12.58 37.84
CA GLY A 173 6.37 -12.06 39.16
C GLY A 173 6.70 -13.18 40.15
N ARG A 174 7.92 -13.11 40.71
CA ARG A 174 8.39 -13.58 42.04
C ARG A 174 7.66 -14.74 42.77
N GLY A 175 8.47 -15.70 43.22
CA GLY A 175 8.22 -16.54 44.41
C GLY A 175 8.55 -18.01 44.13
N PHE A 176 9.79 -18.48 44.27
CA PHE A 176 10.37 -18.95 45.54
C PHE A 176 9.35 -19.64 46.46
N PHE A 177 9.16 -20.94 46.26
CA PHE A 177 8.76 -21.87 47.31
C PHE A 177 9.55 -23.16 47.10
N GLY A 178 10.60 -23.33 47.91
CA GLY A 178 11.06 -24.65 48.31
C GLY A 178 10.35 -24.99 49.61
N TRP A 179 9.72 -26.16 49.66
CA TRP A 179 9.53 -27.11 50.77
C TRP A 179 8.98 -28.40 50.16
#